data_AF-A0A5N1K1Y7-F1
#
_entry.id   AF-A0A5N1K1Y7-F1
#
_cell.length_a   1.000
_cell.length_b   1.000
_cell.length_c   1.000
_cell.angle_alpha   90.00
_cell.angle_beta   90.00
_cell.angle_gamma   90.00
#
_symmetry.space_group_name_H-M   'P 1'
#
loop_
_entity.id
_entity.type
_entity.pdbx_description
1 polymer ?
#
loop_
_entity_poly.entity_id
_entity_poly.type
_entity_poly.pdbx_seq_one_letter_code
_entity_poly.pdbx_strand_id
1 'polypeptide(L)'
;MIDLLSIVRFVPSYPMLNNPTSQTKFGGRVISTVEFVDPYRTVDMETLPMKASEAVQLQAFIASAKGGMETIVYRPKHICIPRAYWGDPNHAHITGTASRGTVTGG
;
A
#
# COMPACT_ATOMS: atom_id res chain seq x y z
N MET A 1 11.07 5.78 9.57
CA MET A 1 9.77 5.59 8.87
C MET A 1 9.38 6.94 8.30
N ILE A 2 9.18 7.02 6.99
CA ILE A 2 8.86 8.28 6.31
C ILE A 2 7.47 8.19 5.67
N ASP A 3 6.68 9.25 5.81
CA ASP A 3 5.38 9.37 5.15
C ASP A 3 5.57 9.86 3.70
N LEU A 4 4.64 9.50 2.82
CA LEU A 4 4.60 10.09 1.48
C LEU A 4 4.47 11.61 1.53
N LEU A 5 5.14 12.28 0.59
CA LEU A 5 5.11 13.74 0.45
C LEU A 5 3.68 14.24 0.29
N SER A 6 3.18 14.97 1.29
CA SER A 6 1.81 15.50 1.29
C SER A 6 1.57 16.61 0.27
N ILE A 7 2.65 17.27 -0.15
CA ILE A 7 2.67 18.36 -1.14
C ILE A 7 2.60 17.84 -2.58
N VAL A 8 3.06 16.61 -2.83
CA VAL A 8 2.99 16.00 -4.16
C VAL A 8 1.63 15.35 -4.33
N ARG A 9 0.96 15.71 -5.43
CA ARG A 9 -0.34 15.14 -5.77
C ARG A 9 -0.14 13.92 -6.65
N PHE A 10 -0.64 12.78 -6.18
CA PHE A 10 -0.61 11.52 -6.91
C PHE A 10 -2.00 11.20 -7.48
N VAL A 11 -2.03 10.53 -8.63
CA VAL A 11 -3.23 9.89 -9.16
C VAL A 11 -3.69 8.81 -8.17
N PRO A 12 -5.01 8.62 -7.96
CA PRO A 12 -5.52 7.50 -7.17
C PRO A 12 -4.94 6.17 -7.69
N SER A 13 -4.19 5.50 -6.82
CA SER A 13 -3.50 4.25 -7.08
C SER A 13 -4.04 3.18 -6.12
N TYR A 14 -4.17 1.95 -6.61
CA TYR A 14 -4.73 0.86 -5.83
C TYR A 14 -3.67 -0.21 -5.59
N PRO A 15 -3.55 -0.75 -4.36
CA PRO A 15 -2.64 -1.85 -4.11
C PRO A 15 -3.09 -3.12 -4.85
N MET A 16 -2.21 -3.66 -5.69
CA MET A 16 -2.39 -4.93 -6.37
C MET A 16 -1.76 -6.04 -5.52
N LEU A 17 -2.52 -7.11 -5.26
CA LEU A 17 -2.01 -8.28 -4.55
C LEU A 17 -1.21 -9.17 -5.51
N ASN A 18 0.07 -9.38 -5.20
CA ASN A 18 0.92 -10.36 -5.86
C ASN A 18 0.94 -11.62 -5.02
N ASN A 19 0.43 -12.72 -5.59
CA ASN A 19 0.55 -14.05 -4.99
C ASN A 19 1.58 -14.88 -5.79
N PRO A 20 2.86 -14.88 -5.37
CA PRO A 20 3.92 -15.59 -6.08
C PRO A 20 3.73 -17.10 -5.95
N THR A 21 3.19 -17.68 -7.03
CA THR A 21 2.94 -19.12 -7.18
C THR A 21 3.68 -19.66 -8.39
N SER A 22 4.07 -20.94 -8.36
CA SER A 22 4.55 -21.67 -9.53
C SER A 22 3.55 -22.76 -9.80
N GLN A 23 3.20 -22.83 -11.07
CA GLN A 23 2.18 -23.72 -11.58
C GLN A 23 2.85 -24.68 -12.55
N THR A 24 2.77 -25.98 -12.25
CA THR A 24 3.14 -27.01 -13.21
C THR A 24 1.95 -27.28 -14.11
N LYS A 25 2.15 -27.21 -15.43
CA LYS A 25 1.13 -27.44 -16.44
C LYS A 25 1.52 -28.62 -17.33
N PHE A 26 0.57 -29.48 -17.67
CA PHE A 26 0.73 -30.54 -18.66
C PHE A 26 -0.56 -30.66 -19.50
N GLY A 27 -0.42 -30.77 -20.81
CA GLY A 27 -1.56 -30.84 -21.73
C GLY A 27 -2.52 -29.65 -21.65
N GLY A 28 -2.03 -28.45 -21.30
CA GLY A 28 -2.84 -27.23 -21.14
C GLY A 28 -3.62 -27.14 -19.83
N ARG A 29 -3.50 -28.14 -18.93
CA ARG A 29 -4.15 -28.14 -17.61
C ARG A 29 -3.14 -27.84 -16.51
N VAL A 30 -3.55 -27.04 -15.53
CA VAL A 30 -2.78 -26.82 -14.30
C VAL A 30 -2.92 -28.07 -13.43
N ILE A 31 -1.79 -28.67 -13.05
CA ILE A 31 -1.75 -29.91 -12.27
C ILE A 31 -1.42 -29.62 -10.80
N SER A 32 -0.54 -28.67 -10.54
CA SER A 32 -0.11 -28.32 -9.19
C SER A 32 0.21 -26.83 -9.11
N THR A 33 -0.11 -26.23 -7.97
CA THR A 33 0.24 -24.85 -7.63
C THR A 33 0.91 -24.87 -6.26
N VAL A 34 2.10 -24.29 -6.16
CA VAL A 34 2.81 -24.15 -4.89
C VAL A 34 3.14 -22.68 -4.68
N GLU A 35 2.93 -22.19 -3.47
CA GLU A 35 3.32 -20.86 -2.98
C GLU A 35 4.72 -20.96 -2.36
N PHE A 36 5.61 -20.02 -2.70
CA PHE A 36 7.00 -20.07 -2.18
C PHE A 36 7.45 -18.81 -1.45
N VAL A 37 6.64 -17.75 -1.50
CA VAL A 37 6.95 -16.47 -0.86
C VAL A 37 5.64 -15.89 -0.31
N ASP A 38 5.75 -15.15 0.78
CA ASP A 38 4.60 -14.44 1.34
C ASP A 38 3.97 -13.49 0.31
N PRO A 39 2.63 -13.45 0.22
CA PRO A 39 1.94 -12.50 -0.62
C PRO A 39 2.28 -11.07 -0.22
N TYR A 40 2.55 -10.23 -1.21
CA TYR A 40 2.84 -8.82 -1.02
C TYR A 40 1.97 -7.96 -1.92
N ARG A 41 1.81 -6.68 -1.57
CA ARG A 41 1.07 -5.71 -2.39
C ARG A 41 2.02 -4.74 -3.04
N THR A 42 1.82 -4.47 -4.32
CA THR A 42 2.50 -3.39 -5.04
C THR A 42 1.53 -2.25 -5.29
N VAL A 43 2.01 -1.02 -5.20
CA VAL A 43 1.24 0.18 -5.52
C VAL A 43 2.04 0.98 -6.52
N ASP A 44 1.57 1.02 -7.77
CA ASP A 44 2.15 1.87 -8.80
C ASP A 44 1.54 3.27 -8.68
N MET A 45 2.39 4.26 -8.40
CA MET A 45 1.98 5.64 -8.18
C MET A 45 2.45 6.52 -9.32
N GLU A 46 1.53 7.32 -9.87
CA GLU A 46 1.83 8.34 -10.87
C GLU A 46 1.57 9.73 -10.28
N THR A 47 2.47 10.67 -10.54
CA THR A 47 2.31 12.05 -10.09
C THR A 47 1.54 12.85 -11.12
N LEU A 48 0.66 13.74 -10.64
CA LEU A 48 0.06 14.75 -11.50
C LEU A 48 1.11 15.78 -11.95
N PRO A 49 0.82 16.58 -13.00
CA PRO A 49 1.67 17.70 -13.38
C PRO A 49 2.05 18.56 -12.19
N MET A 50 3.36 18.73 -12.01
CA MET A 50 3.96 19.29 -10.81
C MET A 50 4.72 20.58 -11.11
N LYS A 51 4.80 21.45 -10.11
CA LYS A 51 5.65 22.65 -10.16
C LYS A 51 7.11 22.23 -9.98
N ALA A 52 8.05 23.06 -10.45
CA ALA A 52 9.48 22.81 -10.28
C ALA A 52 9.88 22.59 -8.80
N SER A 53 9.26 23.32 -7.87
CA SER A 53 9.50 23.14 -6.42
C SER A 53 9.07 21.77 -5.90
N GLU A 54 7.96 21.23 -6.40
CA GLU A 54 7.45 19.91 -6.02
C GLU A 54 8.34 18.80 -6.60
N ALA A 55 8.84 18.98 -7.82
CA ALA A 55 9.74 18.04 -8.48
C ALA A 55 11.08 17.88 -7.72
N VAL A 56 11.67 18.98 -7.24
CA VAL A 56 12.91 18.94 -6.45
C VAL A 56 12.70 18.17 -5.13
N GLN A 57 11.57 18.40 -4.46
CA GLN A 57 11.25 17.68 -3.22
C GLN A 57 11.02 16.20 -3.45
N LEU A 58 10.33 15.82 -4.54
CA LEU A 58 10.16 14.41 -4.90
C LEU A 58 11.49 13.74 -5.20
N GLN A 59 12.40 14.41 -5.92
CA GLN A 59 13.74 13.88 -6.19
C GLN A 59 14.55 13.68 -4.89
N ALA A 60 14.48 14.63 -3.96
CA ALA A 60 15.11 14.51 -2.65
C ALA A 60 14.55 13.32 -1.85
N PHE A 61 13.23 13.14 -1.86
CA PHE A 61 12.58 11.98 -1.23
C PHE A 61 12.97 10.65 -1.89
N ILE A 62 13.04 10.58 -3.22
CA ILE A 62 13.51 9.36 -3.92
C ILE A 62 14.97 9.08 -3.56
N ALA A 63 15.80 10.11 -3.47
CA ALA A 63 17.20 9.96 -3.07
C ALA A 63 17.34 9.44 -1.65
N SER A 64 16.52 9.89 -0.69
CA SER A 64 16.53 9.35 0.68
C SER A 64 16.01 7.90 0.73
N ALA A 65 14.97 7.59 -0.06
CA ALA A 65 14.37 6.27 -0.12
C ALA A 65 15.28 5.20 -0.76
N LYS A 66 16.18 5.58 -1.69
CA LYS A 66 17.06 4.65 -2.43
C LYS A 66 17.95 3.76 -1.55
N GLY A 67 18.17 4.13 -0.29
CA GLY A 67 18.97 3.34 0.65
C GLY A 67 18.27 2.13 1.24
N GLY A 68 16.94 1.98 1.06
CA GLY A 68 16.17 0.83 1.60
C GLY A 68 16.13 0.72 3.13
N MET A 69 16.79 1.63 3.85
CA MET A 69 16.83 1.66 5.31
C MET A 69 15.57 2.26 5.93
N GLU A 70 14.74 2.94 5.13
CA GLU A 70 13.54 3.61 5.60
C GLU A 70 12.28 2.95 5.03
N THR A 71 11.39 2.53 5.92
CA THR A 71 10.03 2.12 5.55
C THR A 71 9.21 3.35 5.14
N ILE A 72 8.65 3.31 3.93
CA ILE A 72 7.72 4.31 3.41
C ILE A 72 6.30 3.90 3.74
N VAL A 73 5.53 4.79 4.35
CA VAL A 73 4.11 4.54 4.66
C VAL A 73 3.21 5.12 3.57
N TYR A 74 2.53 4.23 2.86
CA TYR A 74 1.49 4.58 1.92
C TYR A 74 0.14 4.75 2.64
N ARG A 75 -0.41 5.98 2.63
CA ARG A 75 -1.76 6.29 3.16
C ARG A 75 -2.67 6.79 2.03
N PRO A 76 -3.51 5.93 1.43
CA PRO A 76 -4.41 6.34 0.36
C PRO A 76 -5.45 7.32 0.90
N LYS A 77 -5.45 8.57 0.43
CA LYS A 77 -6.44 9.59 0.83
C LYS A 77 -7.81 9.43 0.18
N HIS A 78 -7.93 8.55 -0.82
CA HIS A 78 -9.17 8.32 -1.57
C HIS A 78 -9.99 7.14 -1.01
N ILE A 79 -9.40 6.31 -0.14
CA ILE A 79 -10.07 5.19 0.53
C ILE A 79 -10.03 5.44 2.04
N CYS A 80 -10.77 6.44 2.50
CA CYS A 80 -10.82 6.79 3.93
C CYS A 80 -11.79 5.89 4.72
N ILE A 81 -12.66 5.15 4.02
CA ILE A 81 -13.68 4.30 4.62
C ILE A 81 -13.54 2.91 4.00
N PRO A 82 -13.35 1.84 4.80
CA PRO A 82 -13.40 0.48 4.31
C PRO A 82 -14.73 0.21 3.60
N ARG A 83 -14.71 -0.54 2.50
CA ARG A 83 -15.92 -0.82 1.70
C ARG A 83 -17.10 -1.38 2.52
N ALA A 84 -16.80 -2.15 3.58
CA ALA A 84 -17.80 -2.68 4.51
C ALA A 84 -18.66 -1.61 5.19
N TYR A 85 -18.17 -0.37 5.26
CA TYR A 85 -18.83 0.75 5.93
C TYR A 85 -19.16 1.91 4.96
N TRP A 86 -19.14 1.66 3.65
CA TRP A 86 -19.61 2.65 2.67
C TRP A 86 -21.11 2.87 2.86
N GLY A 87 -21.49 4.05 3.36
CA GLY A 87 -22.87 4.42 3.71
C GLY A 87 -23.07 4.75 5.18
N ASP A 88 -22.14 4.36 6.06
CA ASP A 88 -22.11 4.77 7.47
C ASP A 88 -20.71 5.29 7.85
N PRO A 89 -20.40 6.56 7.50
CA PRO A 89 -19.10 7.15 7.80
C PRO A 89 -18.78 7.26 9.30
N ASN A 90 -19.81 7.16 10.15
CA ASN A 90 -19.68 7.33 11.60
C ASN A 90 -19.60 5.99 12.34
N HIS A 91 -19.56 4.86 11.62
CA HIS A 91 -19.49 3.53 12.22
C HIS A 91 -18.40 3.47 13.29
N ALA A 92 -18.68 2.86 14.44
CA ALA A 92 -17.77 2.84 15.60
C ALA A 92 -16.38 2.21 15.30
N HIS A 93 -16.29 1.38 14.26
CA HIS A 93 -15.03 0.82 13.75
C HIS A 93 -14.19 1.78 12.90
N ILE A 94 -14.77 2.90 12.44
CA ILE A 94 -14.09 3.99 11.74
C ILE A 94 -13.75 5.11 12.73
N THR A 95 -14.71 5.48 13.58
CA THR A 95 -14.61 6.61 14.52
C THR A 95 -13.96 6.23 15.85
N GLY A 96 -13.89 4.94 16.16
CA GLY A 96 -13.28 4.44 17.38
C GLY A 96 -11.77 4.65 17.41
N THR A 97 -11.27 5.11 18.55
CA THR A 97 -9.84 5.17 18.84
C THR A 97 -9.27 3.75 18.77
N ALA A 98 -8.22 3.52 17.96
CA ALA A 98 -7.57 2.22 17.88
C ALA A 98 -7.01 1.82 19.26
N SER A 99 -7.77 1.03 20.01
CA SER A 99 -7.32 0.49 21.29
C SER A 99 -6.42 -0.70 21.00
N ARG A 100 -5.10 -0.50 21.17
CA ARG A 100 -4.15 -1.61 21.28
C ARG A 100 -4.35 -2.29 22.62
N GLY A 101 -5.17 -3.35 22.64
CA GLY A 101 -5.13 -4.30 23.74
C GLY A 101 -3.77 -4.99 23.76
N THR A 102 -3.06 -4.94 24.89
CA THR A 102 -1.87 -5.74 25.13
C THR A 102 -2.27 -7.21 25.18
N VAL A 103 -1.75 -8.04 24.27
CA VAL A 103 -1.86 -9.50 24.39
C VAL A 103 -0.93 -9.92 25.54
N THR A 104 -1.51 -10.23 26.69
CA THR A 104 -0.79 -10.74 27.86
C THR A 104 -1.15 -12.22 28.01
N GLY A 105 -0.28 -13.10 27.53
CA GLY A 105 -0.48 -14.55 27.61
C GLY A 105 0.16 -15.36 26.47
N GLY A 106 1.38 -15.01 26.07
CA GLY A 106 2.24 -15.87 25.27
C GLY A 106 3.20 -16.64 26.15
#